data_AF-A0A2E9LTC2-F1
#
_entry.id   AF-A0A2E9LTC2-F1
#
_cell.length_a   1.000
_cell.length_b   1.000
_cell.length_c   1.000
_cell.angle_alpha   90.00
_cell.angle_beta   90.00
_cell.angle_gamma   90.00
#
_symmetry.space_group_name_H-M   'P 1'
#
loop_
_entity.id
_entity.type
_entity.pdbx_description
1 polymer ?
#
loop_
_entity_poly.entity_id
_entity_poly.type
_entity_poly.pdbx_seq_one_letter_code
_entity_poly.pdbx_strand_id
1 'polypeptide(L)'
;MELVYFSSCPNVGFARENIREALVEVGRDDRWSEWDQEGTGTPARYKAFSSPTVLVNGQDVMGVSGMGLGRSCRAGGAPSANRIAKAIRDNG
;
A
#
# COMPACT_ATOMS: atom_id res chain seq x y z
N MET A 1 -4.13 -6.82 5.03
CA MET A 1 -3.60 -5.61 4.38
C MET A 1 -2.61 -6.00 3.32
N GLU A 2 -2.44 -5.15 2.30
CA GLU A 2 -1.59 -5.45 1.15
C GLU A 2 -0.81 -4.21 0.71
N LEU A 3 0.48 -4.37 0.38
CA LEU A 3 1.35 -3.32 -0.15
C LEU A 3 1.76 -3.69 -1.57
N VAL A 4 1.36 -2.87 -2.54
CA VAL A 4 1.77 -3.02 -3.94
C VAL A 4 2.90 -2.05 -4.24
N TYR A 5 3.98 -2.57 -4.82
CA TYR A 5 5.15 -1.77 -5.16
C TYR A 5 5.89 -2.30 -6.39
N PHE A 6 6.85 -1.53 -6.91
CA PHE A 6 7.87 -2.04 -7.83
C PHE A 6 9.27 -1.78 -7.27
N SER A 7 10.24 -2.59 -7.68
CA SER A 7 11.57 -2.67 -7.05
C SER A 7 12.35 -1.35 -7.04
N SER A 8 12.15 -0.50 -8.05
CA SER A 8 12.83 0.80 -8.19
C SER A 8 12.09 1.99 -7.57
N CYS A 9 11.02 1.76 -6.81
CA CYS A 9 10.29 2.85 -6.14
C CYS A 9 10.98 3.23 -4.81
N PRO A 10 11.48 4.48 -4.66
CA PRO A 10 12.16 4.90 -3.44
C PRO A 10 11.22 4.99 -2.22
N ASN A 11 9.92 5.09 -2.46
CA ASN A 11 8.92 5.33 -1.42
C ASN A 11 8.42 4.07 -0.70
N VAL A 12 8.91 2.88 -1.08
CA VAL A 12 8.47 1.60 -0.51
C VAL A 12 8.89 1.46 0.95
N GLY A 13 10.10 1.92 1.30
CA GLY A 13 10.57 1.92 2.68
C GLY A 13 9.64 2.73 3.59
N PHE A 14 9.34 3.96 3.19
CA PHE A 14 8.38 4.82 3.91
C PHE A 14 7.00 4.18 4.00
N ALA A 15 6.51 3.50 2.96
CA ALA A 15 5.21 2.84 3.02
C ALA A 15 5.19 1.70 4.07
N ARG A 16 6.26 0.90 4.16
CA ARG A 16 6.40 -0.16 5.17
C ARG A 16 6.45 0.41 6.59
N GLU A 17 7.22 1.46 6.81
CA GLU A 17 7.30 2.15 8.10
C GLU A 17 5.93 2.71 8.51
N ASN A 18 5.26 3.41 7.59
CA ASN A 18 3.92 3.96 7.83
C ASN A 18 2.87 2.88 8.12
N ILE A 19 2.91 1.72 7.44
CA ILE A 19 2.03 0.58 7.77
C ILE A 19 2.29 0.09 9.19
N ARG A 20 3.57 -0.06 9.57
CA ARG A 20 3.94 -0.53 10.91
C ARG A 20 3.48 0.42 12.00
N GLU A 21 3.71 1.72 11.81
CA GLU A 21 3.24 2.76 12.75
C GLU A 21 1.71 2.75 12.87
N ALA A 22 1.00 2.66 11.75
CA ALA A 22 -0.46 2.59 11.73
C ALA A 22 -0.99 1.38 12.51
N LEU A 23 -0.37 0.20 12.31
CA LEU A 23 -0.71 -1.04 13.03
C LEU A 23 -0.54 -0.89 14.54
N VAL A 24 0.58 -0.33 14.97
CA VAL A 24 0.84 -0.03 16.39
C VAL A 24 -0.22 0.95 16.94
N GLU A 25 -0.55 2.00 16.18
CA GLU A 25 -1.54 3.01 16.57
C GLU A 25 -2.95 2.42 16.75
N VAL A 26 -3.33 1.43 15.95
CA VAL A 26 -4.64 0.75 16.06
C VAL A 26 -4.59 -0.46 16.99
N GLY A 27 -3.44 -0.80 17.57
CA GLY A 27 -3.27 -1.95 18.45
C GLY A 27 -3.45 -3.30 17.73
N ARG A 28 -3.18 -3.37 16.42
CA ARG A 28 -3.24 -4.61 15.64
C ARG A 28 -1.84 -5.10 15.31
N ASP A 29 -1.67 -6.42 15.31
CA ASP A 29 -0.44 -7.10 14.88
C ASP A 29 -0.63 -7.79 13.51
N ASP A 30 -1.38 -7.16 12.61
CA ASP A 30 -1.65 -7.79 11.32
C ASP A 30 -0.38 -7.85 10.49
N ARG A 31 -0.11 -9.04 9.98
CA ARG A 31 0.84 -9.20 8.88
C ARG A 31 0.18 -8.70 7.60
N TRP A 32 0.89 -7.85 6.85
CA TRP A 32 0.48 -7.46 5.50
C TRP A 32 1.19 -8.33 4.46
N SER A 33 0.57 -8.48 3.29
CA SER A 33 1.18 -9.11 2.13
C SER A 33 1.82 -8.07 1.25
N GLU A 34 2.93 -8.41 0.59
CA GLU A 34 3.60 -7.51 -0.34
C GLU A 34 3.57 -8.08 -1.76
N TRP A 35 3.28 -7.20 -2.72
CA TRP A 35 3.14 -7.52 -4.14
C TRP A 35 4.11 -6.68 -4.95
N ASP A 36 5.22 -7.29 -5.36
CA ASP A 36 6.15 -6.69 -6.32
C ASP A 36 5.58 -6.82 -7.74
N GLN A 37 5.26 -5.71 -8.39
CA GLN A 37 4.71 -5.68 -9.75
C GLN A 37 5.58 -6.37 -10.79
N GLU A 38 6.89 -6.44 -10.54
CA GLU A 38 7.87 -7.08 -11.42
C GLU A 38 8.06 -8.57 -11.07
N GLY A 39 7.52 -9.01 -9.93
CA GLY A 39 7.50 -10.40 -9.50
C GLY A 39 6.64 -11.29 -10.39
N THR A 40 7.14 -12.49 -10.68
CA THR A 40 6.45 -13.50 -11.50
C THR A 40 5.17 -14.02 -10.84
N GLY A 41 5.09 -13.97 -9.50
CA GLY A 41 3.93 -14.39 -8.72
C GLY A 41 2.84 -13.33 -8.54
N THR A 42 3.03 -12.11 -9.03
CA THR A 42 2.11 -11.00 -8.74
C THR A 42 0.89 -11.00 -9.65
N PRO A 43 -0.33 -11.10 -9.09
CA PRO A 43 -1.56 -11.07 -9.88
C PRO A 43 -1.68 -9.83 -10.75
N ALA A 44 -2.22 -9.99 -11.97
CA ALA A 44 -2.34 -8.91 -12.95
C ALA A 44 -3.07 -7.67 -12.42
N ARG A 45 -4.05 -7.85 -11.51
CA ARG A 45 -4.77 -6.74 -10.86
C ARG A 45 -3.84 -5.77 -10.13
N TYR A 46 -2.75 -6.27 -9.54
CA TYR A 46 -1.81 -5.43 -8.80
C TYR A 46 -0.83 -4.68 -9.70
N LYS A 47 -0.61 -5.15 -10.93
CA LYS A 47 0.32 -4.53 -11.89
C LYS A 47 -0.17 -3.17 -12.41
N ALA A 48 -1.48 -2.92 -12.33
CA ALA A 48 -2.08 -1.64 -12.74
C ALA A 48 -1.99 -0.55 -11.67
N PHE A 49 -1.53 -0.85 -10.45
CA PHE A 49 -1.46 0.15 -9.40
C PHE A 49 -0.23 1.06 -9.54
N SER A 50 -0.33 2.29 -9.04
CA SER A 50 0.85 3.13 -8.80
C SER A 50 1.60 2.65 -7.55
N SER A 51 2.92 2.84 -7.50
CA SER A 51 3.73 2.45 -6.34
C SER A 51 4.10 3.64 -5.46
N PRO A 52 4.08 3.51 -4.14
CA PRO A 52 3.46 2.42 -3.38
C PRO A 52 1.92 2.61 -3.34
N THR A 53 1.18 1.49 -3.28
CA THR A 53 -0.24 1.48 -2.93
C THR A 53 -0.46 0.59 -1.72
N VAL A 54 -1.15 1.10 -0.72
CA VAL A 54 -1.57 0.32 0.46
C VAL A 54 -3.05 0.03 0.33
N LEU A 55 -3.41 -1.24 0.40
CA LEU A 55 -4.79 -1.71 0.38
C LEU A 55 -5.19 -2.26 1.75
N VAL A 56 -6.32 -1.77 2.26
CA VAL A 56 -7.01 -2.32 3.43
C VAL A 56 -8.29 -2.97 2.91
N ASN A 57 -8.44 -4.29 3.12
CA ASN A 57 -9.57 -5.08 2.61
C ASN A 57 -9.83 -4.89 1.10
N GLY A 58 -8.75 -4.80 0.30
CA GLY A 58 -8.83 -4.59 -1.15
C GLY A 58 -9.10 -3.15 -1.60
N GLN A 59 -9.26 -2.19 -0.67
CA GLN A 59 -9.49 -0.78 -0.97
C GLN A 59 -8.23 0.07 -0.73
N ASP A 60 -7.93 0.98 -1.66
CA ASP A 60 -6.82 1.92 -1.51
C ASP A 60 -7.11 2.93 -0.38
N VAL A 61 -6.21 3.00 0.61
CA VAL A 61 -6.29 3.92 1.75
C VAL A 61 -6.31 5.40 1.33
N MET A 62 -5.84 5.70 0.11
CA MET A 62 -5.84 7.05 -0.44
C MET A 62 -7.16 7.44 -1.10
N GLY A 63 -8.14 6.53 -1.23
CA GLY A 63 -9.48 6.79 -1.79
C GLY A 63 -9.53 7.06 -3.29
N VAL A 64 -8.41 7.36 -3.93
CA VAL A 64 -8.22 7.23 -5.38
C VAL A 64 -8.11 5.75 -5.69
N SER A 65 -8.85 5.24 -6.67
CA SER A 65 -8.56 3.94 -7.24
C SER A 65 -7.12 3.98 -7.72
N GLY A 66 -6.20 3.40 -6.94
CA GLY A 66 -4.76 3.46 -7.20
C GLY A 66 -4.31 2.88 -8.54
N MET A 67 -5.27 2.42 -9.36
CA MET A 67 -5.17 2.22 -10.80
C MET A 67 -4.57 3.47 -11.45
N GLY A 68 -3.33 3.32 -11.88
CA GLY A 68 -2.57 4.34 -12.60
C GLY A 68 -1.78 3.69 -13.72
N LEU A 69 -0.75 4.38 -14.19
CA LEU A 69 0.25 3.75 -15.04
C LEU A 69 1.09 2.84 -14.13
N GLY A 70 0.85 1.53 -14.22
CA GLY A 70 1.66 0.52 -13.53
C GLY A 70 3.16 0.80 -13.68
N ARG A 71 3.98 0.42 -12.68
CA ARG A 71 5.42 0.76 -12.63
C ARG A 71 5.72 2.27 -12.59
N SER A 72 4.77 3.10 -12.16
CA SER A 72 5.00 4.52 -11.91
C SER A 72 4.89 4.84 -10.43
N CYS A 73 5.66 5.84 -9.98
CA CYS A 73 5.52 6.38 -8.63
C CYS A 73 4.17 7.09 -8.49
N ARG A 74 3.51 6.89 -7.36
CA ARG A 74 2.37 7.70 -6.95
C ARG A 74 2.82 9.15 -6.78
N ALA A 75 2.15 10.10 -7.45
CA ALA A 75 2.51 11.52 -7.41
C ALA A 75 2.48 12.11 -5.98
N GLY A 76 1.63 11.56 -5.10
CA GLY A 76 1.55 11.94 -3.68
C GLY A 76 2.50 11.18 -2.75
N GLY A 77 3.38 10.34 -3.26
CA GLY A 77 4.30 9.54 -2.45
C GLY A 77 3.63 8.40 -1.67
N ALA A 78 4.27 7.95 -0.59
CA ALA A 78 3.74 6.92 0.29
C ALA A 78 2.55 7.43 1.12
N PRO A 79 1.50 6.61 1.33
CA PRO A 79 0.44 6.95 2.28
C PRO A 79 1.01 7.11 3.69
N SER A 80 0.54 8.11 4.43
CA SER A 80 0.96 8.34 5.82
C SER A 80 0.36 7.32 6.78
N ALA A 81 1.05 7.06 7.90
CA ALA A 81 0.59 6.18 8.97
C ALA A 81 -0.83 6.53 9.44
N ASN A 82 -1.10 7.81 9.72
CA ASN A 82 -2.43 8.23 10.20
C ASN A 82 -3.56 7.91 9.20
N ARG A 83 -3.30 8.05 7.90
CA ARG A 83 -4.29 7.71 6.87
C ARG A 83 -4.52 6.20 6.80
N ILE A 84 -3.48 5.40 6.90
CA ILE A 84 -3.57 3.94 6.96
C ILE A 84 -4.34 3.51 8.21
N ALA A 85 -4.01 4.07 9.39
CA ALA A 85 -4.69 3.80 10.65
C ALA A 85 -6.19 4.12 10.58
N LYS A 86 -6.54 5.28 10.00
CA LYS A 86 -7.92 5.64 9.73
C LYS A 86 -8.61 4.61 8.83
N ALA A 87 -8.00 4.22 7.71
CA ALA A 87 -8.57 3.23 6.81
C ALA A 87 -8.75 1.86 7.47
N ILE A 88 -7.84 1.45 8.37
CA ILE A 88 -8.00 0.22 9.16
C ILE A 88 -9.20 0.32 10.09
N ARG A 89 -9.38 1.43 10.79
CA ARG A 89 -10.54 1.65 11.69
C ARG A 89 -11.86 1.72 10.92
N ASP A 90 -11.88 2.35 9.76
CA ASP A 90 -13.08 2.51 8.94
C ASP A 90 -13.51 1.19 8.27
N ASN A 91 -12.62 0.20 8.15
CA ASN A 91 -12.86 -1.09 7.50
C ASN A 91 -12.71 -2.31 8.44
N GLY A 92 -12.62 -2.09 9.76
CA GLY A 92 -12.50 -3.13 10.79
C GLY A 92 -13.82 -3.41 11.46
#